data_AF-A0AA51L4X8-F1
#
_entry.id   AF-A0AA51L4X8-F1
#
_cell.length_a   1.000
_cell.length_b   1.000
_cell.length_c   1.000
_cell.angle_alpha   90.00
_cell.angle_beta   90.00
_cell.angle_gamma   90.00
#
_symmetry.space_group_name_H-M   'P 1'
#
loop_
_entity.id
_entity.type
_entity.pdbx_description
1 polymer ?
#
loop_
_entity_poly.entity_id
_entity_poly.type
_entity_poly.pdbx_seq_one_letter_code
_entity_poly.pdbx_strand_id
1 'polypeptide(L)'
;MEFLRRRFYFSQSKRFCGGHRTKGFNGQGAQFQLTERGKKRFKENISSNYKYWFDINEARNQDEVLASYKLPVNKKAKALLEGYGIPTSFPAIISHQNAKYTSYYFAGDYADEAEVPGIYQTKGLDVWKRNFSSADSFYWHAYVPMMKELLKNGIHQTIKQDKVELTEKDGITTNSRTGKAYIQIQKNGKWKDFLIKGVNMGIGKPGNFPGEAAISKDEYLRWFQAIGRMNANAIRVYTLHPPAFYEAFYEYNQTAKKPLYLFHGSWVNEENLVKSQNAFAKENMEDARTEIKHMVDIIHGNANIPARPGHASGLYKYDISKYVLGFIVGIEWDPQMVTQTNLKNGEVHQFSGNYFKTESASPFETWLAQMMDYAAQYETEQYKWQHSMSFTNWVTTDLLKHPANPFKRKILFLLIQIISIRQKLSRQGYLLPTMFIRIIPISLIMMKII
;
A
#
# COMPACT_ATOMS: atom_id res chain seq x y z
N MET A 1 -1.34 22.22 -41.84
CA MET A 1 -1.10 22.79 -40.49
C MET A 1 -1.68 24.20 -40.30
N GLU A 2 -2.55 24.70 -41.19
CA GLU A 2 -3.00 26.11 -41.15
C GLU A 2 -4.43 26.31 -40.65
N PHE A 3 -5.22 25.23 -40.53
CA PHE A 3 -6.60 25.27 -40.02
C PHE A 3 -6.71 25.26 -38.48
N LEU A 4 -5.58 25.04 -37.78
CA LEU A 4 -5.54 24.87 -36.32
C LEU A 4 -4.93 26.06 -35.56
N ARG A 5 -4.30 27.03 -36.26
CA ARG A 5 -3.56 28.14 -35.62
C ARG A 5 -4.39 29.31 -35.12
N ARG A 6 -5.71 29.35 -35.34
CA ARG A 6 -6.55 30.47 -34.89
C ARG A 6 -7.54 30.19 -33.74
N ARG A 7 -7.71 28.94 -33.25
CA ARG A 7 -8.83 28.66 -32.30
C ARG A 7 -8.61 27.59 -31.20
N PHE A 8 -7.39 27.09 -30.99
CA PHE A 8 -7.12 26.16 -29.88
C PHE A 8 -5.71 26.41 -29.34
N TYR A 9 -5.56 26.85 -28.09
CA TYR A 9 -4.25 26.93 -27.42
C TYR A 9 -4.03 25.67 -26.59
N PHE A 10 -3.04 24.89 -26.98
CA PHE A 10 -2.53 23.76 -26.21
C PHE A 10 -1.39 24.24 -25.30
N SER A 11 -1.59 24.15 -23.99
CA SER A 11 -0.52 24.04 -23.00
C SER A 11 -0.62 22.64 -22.39
N GLN A 12 0.44 22.11 -21.79
CA GLN A 12 0.54 20.71 -21.32
C GLN A 12 -0.46 20.29 -20.21
N SER A 13 -1.47 21.11 -19.93
CA SER A 13 -2.77 20.71 -19.36
C SER A 13 -3.87 21.16 -20.33
N LYS A 14 -4.57 20.22 -20.97
CA LYS A 14 -5.45 20.49 -22.12
C LYS A 14 -6.75 21.20 -21.69
N ARG A 15 -6.78 22.53 -21.75
CA ARG A 15 -7.98 23.39 -21.59
C ARG A 15 -8.62 23.70 -22.95
N PHE A 16 -9.95 23.62 -23.07
CA PHE A 16 -10.70 23.86 -24.32
C PHE A 16 -11.68 25.03 -24.25
N CYS A 17 -11.92 25.70 -25.38
CA CYS A 17 -12.85 26.85 -25.52
C CYS A 17 -13.97 26.53 -26.53
N GLY A 18 -15.24 26.73 -26.12
CA GLY A 18 -16.44 26.41 -26.90
C GLY A 18 -17.25 27.65 -27.29
N GLY A 19 -16.71 28.54 -28.13
CA GLY A 19 -17.33 29.86 -28.41
C GLY A 19 -17.82 30.15 -29.82
N HIS A 20 -17.59 29.31 -30.84
CA HIS A 20 -18.00 29.65 -32.22
C HIS A 20 -18.51 28.44 -33.00
N ARG A 21 -19.53 28.65 -33.86
CA ARG A 21 -20.00 27.67 -34.87
C ARG A 21 -18.85 27.28 -35.79
N THR A 22 -18.13 26.23 -35.42
CA THR A 22 -17.10 25.57 -36.23
C THR A 22 -17.77 24.46 -37.03
N LYS A 23 -17.41 24.30 -38.31
CA LYS A 23 -17.87 23.19 -39.17
C LYS A 23 -17.57 21.86 -38.44
N GLY A 24 -18.58 21.24 -37.82
CA GLY A 24 -18.41 20.00 -37.05
C GLY A 24 -19.09 19.95 -35.68
N PHE A 25 -19.37 21.11 -35.07
CA PHE A 25 -20.01 21.22 -33.75
C PHE A 25 -21.44 21.75 -33.86
N ASN A 26 -22.37 21.09 -33.18
CA ASN A 26 -23.77 21.51 -33.13
C ASN A 26 -23.97 22.54 -31.99
N GLY A 27 -23.32 23.70 -32.12
CA GLY A 27 -23.77 25.03 -31.67
C GLY A 27 -24.12 25.37 -30.21
N GLN A 28 -24.18 24.45 -29.25
CA GLN A 28 -24.71 24.77 -27.90
C GLN A 28 -23.73 24.60 -26.72
N GLY A 29 -22.47 24.24 -26.97
CA GLY A 29 -21.50 23.94 -25.90
C GLY A 29 -21.48 22.45 -25.52
N ALA A 30 -20.77 22.09 -24.46
CA ALA A 30 -20.74 20.73 -23.93
C ALA A 30 -22.05 20.44 -23.18
N GLN A 31 -22.66 19.28 -23.42
CA GLN A 31 -23.83 18.84 -22.67
C GLN A 31 -23.39 18.29 -21.32
N PHE A 32 -23.76 18.96 -20.23
CA PHE A 32 -23.54 18.50 -18.87
C PHE A 32 -24.71 17.62 -18.42
N GLN A 33 -24.41 16.45 -17.85
CA GLN A 33 -25.41 15.54 -17.33
C GLN A 33 -24.90 14.82 -16.08
N LEU A 34 -25.75 14.72 -15.06
CA LEU A 34 -25.47 13.87 -13.89
C LEU A 34 -25.52 12.39 -14.27
N THR A 35 -24.60 11.61 -13.71
CA THR A 35 -24.69 10.15 -13.69
C THR A 35 -25.79 9.70 -12.73
N GLU A 36 -26.17 8.42 -12.73
CA GLU A 36 -27.13 7.88 -11.74
C GLU A 36 -26.68 8.10 -10.30
N ARG A 37 -25.36 8.06 -10.05
CA ARG A 37 -24.78 8.40 -8.75
C ARG A 37 -24.92 9.90 -8.45
N GLY A 38 -24.66 10.76 -9.43
CA GLY A 38 -24.86 12.21 -9.32
C GLY A 38 -26.30 12.59 -8.98
N LYS A 39 -27.29 12.00 -9.68
CA LYS A 39 -28.72 12.22 -9.40
C LYS A 39 -29.08 11.85 -7.96
N LYS A 40 -28.58 10.70 -7.48
CA LYS A 40 -28.75 10.30 -6.07
C LYS A 40 -28.07 11.26 -5.10
N ARG A 41 -26.87 11.75 -5.44
CA ARG A 41 -26.08 12.65 -4.58
C ARG A 41 -26.70 14.03 -4.46
N PHE A 42 -27.21 14.57 -5.56
CA PHE A 42 -27.76 15.93 -5.64
C PHE A 42 -29.28 15.99 -5.47
N LYS A 43 -29.97 14.83 -5.46
CA LYS A 43 -31.43 14.70 -5.32
C LYS A 43 -32.23 15.53 -6.34
N GLU A 44 -31.61 15.86 -7.46
CA GLU A 44 -32.18 16.65 -8.54
C GLU A 44 -31.72 16.09 -9.89
N ASN A 45 -32.55 16.26 -10.91
CA ASN A 45 -32.15 16.02 -12.30
C ASN A 45 -31.56 17.30 -12.86
N ILE A 46 -30.23 17.42 -12.79
CA ILE A 46 -29.50 18.57 -13.33
C ILE A 46 -28.96 18.19 -14.71
N SER A 47 -29.36 18.94 -15.72
CA SER A 47 -28.77 18.91 -17.06
C SER A 47 -28.76 20.32 -17.62
N SER A 48 -27.65 20.71 -18.23
CA SER A 48 -27.47 22.03 -18.82
C SER A 48 -26.46 21.97 -19.94
N ASN A 49 -26.53 22.93 -20.85
CA ASN A 49 -25.42 23.21 -21.74
C ASN A 49 -24.35 24.00 -20.97
N TYR A 50 -23.08 23.69 -21.22
CA TYR A 50 -21.91 24.33 -20.63
C TYR A 50 -21.02 24.93 -21.72
N LYS A 51 -20.82 26.25 -21.65
CA LYS A 51 -20.20 27.04 -22.74
C LYS A 51 -18.81 27.60 -22.39
N TYR A 52 -18.38 27.43 -21.14
CA TYR A 52 -17.11 27.97 -20.63
C TYR A 52 -15.94 26.97 -20.78
N TRP A 53 -14.77 27.37 -20.27
CA TRP A 53 -13.59 26.53 -20.26
C TRP A 53 -13.82 25.26 -19.43
N PHE A 54 -13.40 24.12 -19.97
CA PHE A 54 -13.42 22.83 -19.29
C PHE A 54 -12.08 22.09 -19.46
N ASP A 55 -11.84 21.18 -18.54
CA ASP A 55 -10.72 20.25 -18.56
C ASP A 55 -11.16 18.92 -19.17
N ILE A 56 -10.35 18.35 -20.07
CA ILE A 56 -10.54 16.96 -20.53
C ILE A 56 -9.70 16.06 -19.64
N ASN A 57 -10.38 15.24 -18.85
CA ASN A 57 -9.77 14.37 -17.84
C ASN A 57 -10.29 12.93 -17.95
N GLU A 58 -9.66 12.02 -17.22
CA GLU A 58 -10.07 10.64 -17.06
C GLU A 58 -10.15 10.28 -15.57
N ALA A 59 -11.25 9.67 -15.15
CA ALA A 59 -11.41 9.23 -13.77
C ALA A 59 -10.67 7.90 -13.54
N ARG A 60 -9.84 7.85 -12.49
CA ARG A 60 -9.18 6.60 -12.05
C ARG A 60 -10.20 5.53 -11.63
N ASN A 61 -11.35 5.96 -11.13
CA ASN A 61 -12.48 5.11 -10.79
C ASN A 61 -13.75 5.70 -11.40
N GLN A 62 -14.38 4.98 -12.34
CA GLN A 62 -15.59 5.44 -13.00
C GLN A 62 -16.78 5.55 -12.03
N ASP A 63 -16.77 4.78 -10.93
CA ASP A 63 -17.80 4.86 -9.90
C ASP A 63 -17.78 6.18 -9.11
N GLU A 64 -16.71 6.96 -9.22
CA GLU A 64 -16.56 8.28 -8.58
C GLU A 64 -17.11 9.43 -9.42
N VAL A 65 -17.49 9.18 -10.68
CA VAL A 65 -18.00 10.21 -11.59
C VAL A 65 -19.45 10.55 -11.23
N LEU A 66 -19.68 11.80 -10.83
CA LEU A 66 -21.01 12.33 -10.51
C LEU A 66 -21.69 13.00 -11.72
N ALA A 67 -20.90 13.54 -12.64
CA ALA A 67 -21.40 14.17 -13.85
C ALA A 67 -20.40 14.02 -14.99
N SER A 68 -20.91 14.06 -16.22
CA SER A 68 -20.11 13.96 -17.43
C SER A 68 -20.47 15.06 -18.41
N TYR A 69 -19.48 15.43 -19.22
CA TYR A 69 -19.66 16.19 -20.43
C TYR A 69 -19.87 15.27 -21.62
N LYS A 70 -20.67 15.73 -22.57
CA LYS A 70 -20.81 15.14 -23.89
C LYS A 70 -20.72 16.23 -24.95
N LEU A 71 -19.79 16.09 -25.88
CA LEU A 71 -19.62 17.05 -26.97
C LEU A 71 -20.61 16.73 -28.11
N PRO A 72 -21.47 17.68 -28.51
CA PRO A 72 -22.40 17.49 -29.61
C PRO A 72 -21.68 17.66 -30.96
N VAL A 73 -20.99 16.60 -31.39
CA VAL A 73 -20.19 16.57 -32.63
C VAL A 73 -20.77 15.61 -33.66
N ASN A 74 -20.60 15.90 -34.94
CA ASN A 74 -20.97 14.98 -36.02
C ASN A 74 -19.93 13.86 -36.22
N LYS A 75 -20.26 12.84 -37.03
CA LYS A 75 -19.39 11.66 -37.25
C LYS A 75 -17.96 12.03 -37.67
N LYS A 76 -17.81 13.02 -38.56
CA LYS A 76 -16.49 13.47 -39.06
C LYS A 76 -15.66 14.13 -37.95
N ALA A 77 -16.28 15.00 -37.15
CA ALA A 77 -15.62 15.65 -36.04
C ALA A 77 -15.27 14.65 -34.92
N LYS A 78 -16.13 13.67 -34.65
CA LYS A 78 -15.84 12.57 -33.72
C LYS A 78 -14.59 11.79 -34.14
N ALA A 79 -14.52 11.33 -35.40
CA ALA A 79 -13.36 10.60 -35.91
C ALA A 79 -12.06 11.43 -35.84
N LEU A 80 -12.15 12.74 -36.10
CA LEU A 80 -11.01 13.65 -35.96
C LEU A 80 -10.52 13.74 -34.51
N LEU A 81 -11.44 13.91 -33.55
CA LEU A 81 -11.11 13.97 -32.12
C LEU A 81 -10.51 12.65 -31.62
N GLU A 82 -11.07 11.52 -32.04
CA GLU A 82 -10.54 10.19 -31.74
C GLU A 82 -9.11 10.00 -32.28
N GLY A 83 -8.82 10.49 -33.49
CA GLY A 83 -7.47 10.49 -34.06
C GLY A 83 -6.44 11.30 -33.26
N TYR A 84 -6.88 12.24 -32.43
CA TYR A 84 -6.04 13.00 -31.48
C TYR A 84 -6.12 12.47 -30.04
N GLY A 85 -6.78 11.34 -29.80
CA GLY A 85 -7.00 10.78 -28.47
C GLY A 85 -7.87 11.67 -27.58
N ILE A 86 -8.79 12.45 -28.16
CA ILE A 86 -9.72 13.31 -27.42
C ILE A 86 -11.08 12.63 -27.35
N PRO A 87 -11.56 12.23 -26.16
CA PRO A 87 -12.86 11.61 -26.04
C PRO A 87 -13.99 12.62 -26.25
N THR A 88 -15.11 12.14 -26.80
CA THR A 88 -16.33 12.95 -26.97
C THR A 88 -17.24 12.94 -25.74
N SER A 89 -16.91 12.12 -24.74
CA SER A 89 -17.52 12.15 -23.42
C SER A 89 -16.44 11.93 -22.35
N PHE A 90 -16.46 12.75 -21.31
CA PHE A 90 -15.45 12.74 -20.24
C PHE A 90 -16.06 13.30 -18.95
N PRO A 91 -15.45 13.04 -17.77
CA PRO A 91 -16.00 13.47 -16.50
C PRO A 91 -16.05 15.00 -16.37
N ALA A 92 -17.18 15.47 -15.86
CA ALA A 92 -17.43 16.86 -15.50
C ALA A 92 -17.27 17.09 -13.99
N ILE A 93 -17.71 16.12 -13.18
CA ILE A 93 -17.53 16.14 -11.72
C ILE A 93 -17.08 14.77 -11.25
N ILE A 94 -15.99 14.73 -10.48
CA ILE A 94 -15.48 13.52 -9.83
C ILE A 94 -15.54 13.75 -8.32
N SER A 95 -16.13 12.82 -7.58
CA SER A 95 -16.13 12.83 -6.11
C SER A 95 -15.28 11.69 -5.57
N HIS A 96 -14.28 12.03 -4.77
CA HIS A 96 -13.47 11.05 -4.07
C HIS A 96 -13.76 11.10 -2.57
N GLN A 97 -13.89 9.95 -1.94
CA GLN A 97 -14.11 9.85 -0.50
C GLN A 97 -13.25 8.73 0.08
N ASN A 98 -12.54 9.03 1.16
CA ASN A 98 -11.70 8.07 1.87
C ASN A 98 -11.82 8.27 3.39
N ALA A 99 -10.95 7.62 4.16
CA ALA A 99 -10.94 7.71 5.61
C ALA A 99 -10.66 9.12 6.17
N LYS A 100 -9.93 9.92 5.40
CA LYS A 100 -9.37 11.20 5.84
C LYS A 100 -10.13 12.41 5.30
N TYR A 101 -10.62 12.34 4.07
CA TYR A 101 -11.32 13.46 3.44
C TYR A 101 -12.34 13.01 2.39
N THR A 102 -13.20 13.96 2.02
CA THR A 102 -13.95 13.94 0.77
C THR A 102 -13.51 15.12 -0.08
N SER A 103 -13.32 14.88 -1.39
CA SER A 103 -13.01 15.93 -2.35
C SER A 103 -13.96 15.83 -3.56
N TYR A 104 -14.18 16.98 -4.18
CA TYR A 104 -14.93 17.11 -5.42
C TYR A 104 -14.05 17.88 -6.39
N TYR A 105 -13.84 17.33 -7.57
CA TYR A 105 -13.16 18.00 -8.67
C TYR A 105 -14.22 18.38 -9.70
N PHE A 106 -14.27 19.68 -10.02
CA PHE A 106 -15.16 20.26 -11.02
C PHE A 106 -14.32 20.63 -12.25
N ALA A 107 -14.60 20.01 -13.38
CA ALA A 107 -13.79 20.11 -14.59
C ALA A 107 -14.18 21.33 -15.45
N GLY A 108 -14.23 22.52 -14.84
CA GLY A 108 -14.45 23.78 -15.54
C GLY A 108 -14.70 24.96 -14.61
N ASP A 109 -14.80 26.14 -15.21
CA ASP A 109 -15.12 27.40 -14.56
C ASP A 109 -16.62 27.53 -14.26
N TYR A 110 -17.08 26.83 -13.21
CA TYR A 110 -18.52 26.71 -12.91
C TYR A 110 -19.07 27.93 -12.16
N ALA A 111 -18.17 28.73 -11.58
CA ALA A 111 -18.51 29.86 -10.72
C ALA A 111 -18.64 31.18 -11.51
N ASP A 112 -18.32 31.18 -12.81
CA ASP A 112 -18.42 32.37 -13.65
C ASP A 112 -19.89 32.71 -13.97
N GLU A 113 -20.30 33.91 -13.58
CA GLU A 113 -21.60 34.51 -13.88
C GLU A 113 -21.40 36.02 -14.00
N ALA A 114 -21.77 36.59 -15.16
CA ALA A 114 -21.48 37.99 -15.50
C ALA A 114 -22.22 39.02 -14.61
N GLU A 115 -23.33 38.63 -13.97
CA GLU A 115 -24.12 39.51 -13.10
C GLU A 115 -24.55 38.79 -11.81
N VAL A 116 -23.78 38.99 -10.74
CA VAL A 116 -24.25 38.67 -9.38
C VAL A 116 -24.86 39.95 -8.79
N PRO A 117 -26.19 40.04 -8.59
CA PRO A 117 -26.83 41.25 -8.08
C PRO A 117 -26.31 41.62 -6.68
N GLY A 118 -26.22 42.92 -6.35
CA GLY A 118 -25.80 43.40 -5.02
C GLY A 118 -26.65 42.90 -3.84
N ILE A 119 -27.80 42.27 -4.13
CA ILE A 119 -28.72 41.61 -3.19
C ILE A 119 -28.48 40.09 -3.06
N TYR A 120 -27.31 39.58 -3.44
CA TYR A 120 -26.97 38.15 -3.52
C TYR A 120 -27.21 37.32 -2.24
N GLN A 121 -27.29 37.95 -1.07
CA GLN A 121 -27.58 37.29 0.20
C GLN A 121 -29.09 37.13 0.50
N THR A 122 -29.96 37.60 -0.41
CA THR A 122 -31.42 37.52 -0.22
C THR A 122 -31.89 36.07 -0.28
N LYS A 123 -32.55 35.60 0.78
CA LYS A 123 -33.13 34.25 0.82
C LYS A 123 -34.13 34.08 -0.33
N GLY A 124 -33.92 33.06 -1.16
CA GLY A 124 -34.81 32.70 -2.28
C GLY A 124 -34.46 33.33 -3.63
N LEU A 125 -33.43 34.19 -3.71
CA LEU A 125 -32.98 34.79 -4.97
C LEU A 125 -32.54 33.75 -6.00
N ASP A 126 -31.90 32.67 -5.56
CA ASP A 126 -31.46 31.58 -6.41
C ASP A 126 -32.63 30.82 -7.06
N VAL A 127 -33.71 30.59 -6.31
CA VAL A 127 -34.92 29.93 -6.82
C VAL A 127 -35.60 30.82 -7.86
N TRP A 128 -35.63 32.13 -7.63
CA TRP A 128 -36.15 33.10 -8.59
C TRP A 128 -35.29 33.18 -9.86
N LYS A 129 -33.96 33.29 -9.72
CA LYS A 129 -33.02 33.33 -10.86
C LYS A 129 -33.11 32.06 -11.72
N ARG A 130 -33.19 30.89 -11.08
CA ARG A 130 -33.39 29.60 -11.76
C ARG A 130 -34.68 29.58 -12.58
N ASN A 131 -35.79 30.09 -12.06
CA ASN A 131 -37.11 29.91 -12.68
C ASN A 131 -37.56 31.06 -13.60
N PHE A 132 -37.02 32.28 -13.47
CA PHE A 132 -37.61 33.47 -14.11
C PHE A 132 -36.67 34.35 -14.94
N SER A 133 -35.34 34.29 -14.74
CA SER A 133 -34.42 35.28 -15.34
C SER A 133 -33.21 34.68 -16.07
N SER A 134 -32.91 33.39 -15.91
CA SER A 134 -31.62 32.83 -16.31
C SER A 134 -31.71 31.42 -16.89
N ALA A 135 -32.71 31.12 -17.72
CA ALA A 135 -32.97 29.79 -18.30
C ALA A 135 -31.75 29.13 -18.98
N ASP A 136 -30.78 29.92 -19.46
CA ASP A 136 -29.55 29.47 -20.11
C ASP A 136 -28.29 29.54 -19.23
N SER A 137 -28.39 29.99 -17.97
CA SER A 137 -27.23 30.09 -17.05
C SER A 137 -26.95 28.76 -16.38
N PHE A 138 -25.79 28.19 -16.70
CA PHE A 138 -25.23 27.01 -16.05
C PHE A 138 -25.01 27.25 -14.54
N TYR A 139 -24.62 28.46 -14.16
CA TYR A 139 -24.37 28.84 -12.78
C TYR A 139 -25.61 28.61 -11.91
N TRP A 140 -26.75 29.17 -12.31
CA TRP A 140 -28.00 29.07 -11.53
C TRP A 140 -28.68 27.70 -11.65
N HIS A 141 -28.56 27.02 -12.79
CA HIS A 141 -29.22 25.73 -13.04
C HIS A 141 -28.46 24.53 -12.48
N ALA A 142 -27.13 24.57 -12.50
CA ALA A 142 -26.29 23.44 -12.14
C ALA A 142 -25.42 23.77 -10.92
N TYR A 143 -24.57 24.80 -11.01
CA TYR A 143 -23.55 25.04 -9.99
C TYR A 143 -24.14 25.37 -8.61
N VAL A 144 -25.03 26.35 -8.51
CA VAL A 144 -25.61 26.79 -7.23
C VAL A 144 -26.37 25.66 -6.50
N PRO A 145 -27.30 24.92 -7.14
CA PRO A 145 -27.96 23.78 -6.50
C PRO A 145 -26.98 22.71 -6.01
N MET A 146 -25.98 22.35 -6.83
CA MET A 146 -24.96 21.38 -6.43
C MET A 146 -24.14 21.86 -5.23
N MET A 147 -23.67 23.11 -5.25
CA MET A 147 -22.88 23.66 -4.15
C MET A 147 -23.67 23.78 -2.86
N LYS A 148 -24.94 24.20 -2.91
CA LYS A 148 -25.83 24.23 -1.73
C LYS A 148 -25.96 22.83 -1.11
N GLU A 149 -26.15 21.81 -1.93
CA GLU A 149 -26.25 20.43 -1.46
C GLU A 149 -24.92 19.90 -0.88
N LEU A 150 -23.78 20.22 -1.50
CA LEU A 150 -22.46 19.82 -0.97
C LEU A 150 -22.13 20.49 0.37
N LEU A 151 -22.38 21.79 0.47
CA LEU A 151 -22.11 22.57 1.69
C LEU A 151 -23.06 22.17 2.83
N LYS A 152 -24.34 21.89 2.52
CA LYS A 152 -25.32 21.44 3.51
C LYS A 152 -25.08 20.00 3.96
N ASN A 153 -24.82 19.10 3.03
CA ASN A 153 -24.85 17.64 3.27
C ASN A 153 -23.48 16.96 3.13
N GLY A 154 -22.37 17.70 3.23
CA GLY A 154 -21.11 17.15 3.70
C GLY A 154 -20.00 17.05 2.68
N ILE A 155 -19.17 18.09 2.65
CA ILE A 155 -17.75 18.01 2.27
C ILE A 155 -16.88 17.32 3.35
N HIS A 156 -17.41 17.16 4.57
CA HIS A 156 -16.69 16.59 5.72
C HIS A 156 -17.00 15.12 6.01
N GLN A 157 -17.88 14.48 5.24
CA GLN A 157 -18.19 13.07 5.46
C GLN A 157 -16.99 12.21 5.06
N THR A 158 -16.44 11.40 5.96
CA THR A 158 -15.38 10.44 5.63
C THR A 158 -15.87 9.02 5.82
N ILE A 159 -15.20 8.06 5.19
CA ILE A 159 -15.45 6.65 5.44
C ILE A 159 -14.86 6.29 6.80
N LYS A 160 -15.65 5.67 7.68
CA LYS A 160 -15.12 5.17 8.96
C LYS A 160 -14.00 4.16 8.70
N GLN A 161 -12.81 4.48 9.21
CA GLN A 161 -11.63 3.63 9.12
C GLN A 161 -11.53 2.65 10.28
N ASP A 162 -11.12 1.42 9.97
CA ASP A 162 -10.65 0.44 10.95
C ASP A 162 -9.28 0.88 11.47
N LYS A 163 -9.22 1.30 12.73
CA LYS A 163 -7.94 1.68 13.35
C LYS A 163 -7.14 0.44 13.74
N VAL A 164 -5.82 0.57 13.68
CA VAL A 164 -4.93 -0.37 14.37
C VAL A 164 -4.92 0.01 15.84
N GLU A 165 -5.29 -0.93 16.68
CA GLU A 165 -5.23 -0.78 18.14
C GLU A 165 -3.87 -1.25 18.63
N LEU A 166 -3.27 -0.44 19.50
CA LEU A 166 -1.98 -0.71 20.11
C LEU A 166 -2.19 -1.11 21.57
N THR A 167 -1.31 -1.97 22.08
CA THR A 167 -1.24 -2.31 23.49
C THR A 167 0.14 -1.94 24.00
N GLU A 168 0.16 -1.22 25.11
CA GLU A 168 1.39 -0.93 25.85
C GLU A 168 1.42 -1.79 27.11
N LYS A 169 2.56 -2.43 27.37
CA LYS A 169 2.80 -3.15 28.61
C LYS A 169 4.23 -2.87 29.07
N ASP A 170 4.36 -2.39 30.31
CA ASP A 170 5.65 -2.08 30.93
C ASP A 170 6.52 -1.12 30.08
N GLY A 171 5.88 -0.13 29.46
CA GLY A 171 6.54 0.83 28.57
C GLY A 171 6.89 0.29 27.19
N ILE A 172 6.48 -0.93 26.83
CA ILE A 172 6.70 -1.53 25.50
C ILE A 172 5.40 -1.59 24.72
N THR A 173 5.42 -1.01 23.52
CA THR A 173 4.28 -0.96 22.60
C THR A 173 4.29 -2.13 21.63
N THR A 174 3.10 -2.68 21.36
CA THR A 174 2.87 -3.75 20.39
C THR A 174 1.52 -3.59 19.70
N ASN A 175 1.37 -4.14 18.50
CA ASN A 175 0.11 -4.15 17.75
C ASN A 175 -0.48 -5.56 17.53
N SER A 176 0.28 -6.57 17.90
CA SER A 176 -0.03 -7.97 17.70
C SER A 176 0.54 -8.80 18.84
N ARG A 177 0.00 -10.00 19.02
CA ARG A 177 0.62 -11.02 19.85
C ARG A 177 0.49 -12.38 19.20
N THR A 178 1.32 -13.30 19.64
CA THR A 178 1.31 -14.68 19.18
C THR A 178 0.37 -15.51 20.05
N GLY A 179 -0.72 -16.01 19.45
CA GLY A 179 -1.57 -17.03 20.06
C GLY A 179 -1.05 -18.43 19.80
N LYS A 180 -1.79 -19.46 20.25
CA LYS A 180 -1.40 -20.87 20.04
C LYS A 180 -1.29 -21.27 18.56
N ALA A 181 -2.14 -20.69 17.70
CA ALA A 181 -2.23 -21.05 16.28
C ALA A 181 -2.40 -19.84 15.35
N TYR A 182 -2.74 -18.67 15.90
CA TYR A 182 -3.00 -17.43 15.15
C TYR A 182 -2.19 -16.29 15.74
N ILE A 183 -1.69 -15.40 14.87
CA ILE A 183 -1.37 -14.04 15.30
C ILE A 183 -2.70 -13.41 15.68
N GLN A 184 -2.71 -12.71 16.79
CA GLN A 184 -3.87 -12.00 17.30
C GLN A 184 -3.61 -10.50 17.23
N ILE A 185 -4.63 -9.74 16.85
CA ILE A 185 -4.62 -8.27 16.91
C ILE A 185 -5.70 -7.80 17.88
N GLN A 186 -5.53 -6.60 18.43
CA GLN A 186 -6.58 -6.00 19.23
C GLN A 186 -7.74 -5.52 18.35
N LYS A 187 -8.96 -5.82 18.79
CA LYS A 187 -10.21 -5.25 18.29
C LYS A 187 -11.14 -4.97 19.45
N ASN A 188 -11.46 -3.69 19.64
CA ASN A 188 -12.25 -3.16 20.74
C ASN A 188 -11.71 -3.62 22.10
N GLY A 189 -10.39 -3.50 22.30
CA GLY A 189 -9.71 -3.87 23.55
C GLY A 189 -9.58 -5.38 23.81
N LYS A 190 -10.00 -6.24 22.86
CA LYS A 190 -9.89 -7.69 22.98
C LYS A 190 -8.97 -8.26 21.90
N TRP A 191 -8.10 -9.18 22.28
CA TRP A 191 -7.29 -9.94 21.35
C TRP A 191 -8.16 -10.91 20.54
N LYS A 192 -8.05 -10.85 19.22
CA LYS A 192 -8.79 -11.72 18.30
C LYS A 192 -7.85 -12.35 17.28
N ASP A 193 -8.11 -13.62 16.96
CA ASP A 193 -7.42 -14.32 15.90
C ASP A 193 -7.53 -13.55 14.58
N PHE A 194 -6.37 -13.36 13.94
CA PHE A 194 -6.26 -12.63 12.70
C PHE A 194 -5.94 -13.60 11.57
N LEU A 195 -6.92 -13.82 10.69
CA LEU A 195 -6.70 -14.60 9.48
C LEU A 195 -5.92 -13.76 8.47
N ILE A 196 -4.68 -14.14 8.20
CA ILE A 196 -3.80 -13.47 7.25
C ILE A 196 -4.15 -13.92 5.82
N LYS A 197 -4.43 -12.94 4.95
CA LYS A 197 -4.62 -13.08 3.51
C LYS A 197 -3.59 -12.16 2.84
N GLY A 198 -2.43 -12.74 2.56
CA GLY A 198 -1.23 -11.99 2.19
C GLY A 198 -0.92 -11.98 0.70
N VAL A 199 -0.19 -10.96 0.26
CA VAL A 199 0.48 -10.92 -1.04
C VAL A 199 1.99 -10.77 -0.80
N ASN A 200 2.81 -11.63 -1.40
CA ASN A 200 4.26 -11.44 -1.42
C ASN A 200 4.62 -10.41 -2.48
N MET A 201 5.56 -9.50 -2.17
CA MET A 201 6.02 -8.48 -3.09
C MET A 201 7.54 -8.41 -3.10
N GLY A 202 8.12 -8.43 -4.29
CA GLY A 202 9.55 -8.19 -4.51
C GLY A 202 9.82 -6.76 -4.97
N ILE A 203 11.11 -6.44 -5.10
CA ILE A 203 11.61 -5.10 -5.48
C ILE A 203 11.81 -4.93 -7.00
N GLY A 204 11.63 -6.00 -7.79
CA GLY A 204 11.88 -6.00 -9.22
C GLY A 204 10.78 -5.33 -10.04
N LYS A 205 11.18 -4.52 -11.03
CA LYS A 205 10.29 -3.94 -12.04
C LYS A 205 10.62 -4.53 -13.42
N PRO A 206 9.62 -5.05 -14.18
CA PRO A 206 9.86 -5.51 -15.53
C PRO A 206 10.56 -4.45 -16.39
N GLY A 207 11.56 -4.87 -17.16
CA GLY A 207 12.37 -3.99 -18.02
C GLY A 207 13.44 -3.16 -17.29
N ASN A 208 13.75 -3.45 -16.02
CA ASN A 208 14.81 -2.81 -15.24
C ASN A 208 15.75 -3.88 -14.68
N PHE A 209 17.00 -3.52 -14.39
CA PHE A 209 17.95 -4.45 -13.78
C PHE A 209 17.58 -4.73 -12.32
N PRO A 210 17.86 -5.95 -11.81
CA PRO A 210 17.75 -6.23 -10.39
C PRO A 210 18.56 -5.22 -9.56
N GLY A 211 17.93 -4.62 -8.55
CA GLY A 211 18.58 -3.64 -7.67
C GLY A 211 18.41 -2.17 -8.06
N GLU A 212 17.88 -1.84 -9.25
CA GLU A 212 17.66 -0.44 -9.68
C GLU A 212 16.54 0.28 -8.92
N ALA A 213 15.81 -0.41 -8.02
CA ALA A 213 14.79 0.22 -7.18
C ALA A 213 13.72 1.01 -7.99
N ALA A 214 13.48 0.63 -9.25
CA ALA A 214 12.80 1.45 -10.26
C ALA A 214 11.27 1.56 -10.10
N ILE A 215 10.70 0.96 -9.06
CA ILE A 215 9.27 1.04 -8.76
C ILE A 215 9.00 2.40 -8.10
N SER A 216 8.18 3.21 -8.78
CA SER A 216 7.80 4.54 -8.30
C SER A 216 6.78 4.48 -7.15
N LYS A 217 6.65 5.58 -6.41
CA LYS A 217 5.64 5.74 -5.35
C LYS A 217 4.22 5.48 -5.88
N ASP A 218 3.88 6.05 -7.03
CA ASP A 218 2.56 5.92 -7.63
C ASP A 218 2.25 4.47 -8.04
N GLU A 219 3.25 3.72 -8.50
CA GLU A 219 3.11 2.29 -8.78
C GLU A 219 2.82 1.50 -7.50
N TYR A 220 3.58 1.71 -6.43
CA TYR A 220 3.32 1.08 -5.13
C TYR A 220 1.93 1.42 -4.60
N LEU A 221 1.55 2.71 -4.60
CA LEU A 221 0.25 3.14 -4.09
C LEU A 221 -0.90 2.50 -4.88
N ARG A 222 -0.79 2.44 -6.21
CA ARG A 222 -1.76 1.75 -7.06
C ARG A 222 -1.84 0.26 -6.75
N TRP A 223 -0.71 -0.40 -6.49
CA TRP A 223 -0.68 -1.82 -6.11
C TRP A 223 -1.31 -2.04 -4.73
N PHE A 224 -1.02 -1.23 -3.72
CA PHE A 224 -1.67 -1.31 -2.41
C PHE A 224 -3.19 -1.12 -2.50
N GLN A 225 -3.65 -0.20 -3.35
CA GLN A 225 -5.07 -0.05 -3.65
C GLN A 225 -5.67 -1.30 -4.31
N ALA A 226 -4.97 -1.96 -5.24
CA ALA A 226 -5.43 -3.21 -5.84
C ALA A 226 -5.47 -4.36 -4.82
N ILE A 227 -4.43 -4.50 -3.99
CA ILE A 227 -4.32 -5.50 -2.92
C ILE A 227 -5.44 -5.32 -1.87
N GLY A 228 -5.72 -4.09 -1.47
CA GLY A 228 -6.85 -3.79 -0.59
C GLY A 228 -8.20 -4.09 -1.23
N ARG A 229 -8.37 -3.80 -2.53
CA ARG A 229 -9.62 -4.08 -3.28
C ARG A 229 -9.92 -5.58 -3.40
N MET A 230 -8.90 -6.43 -3.52
CA MET A 230 -9.08 -7.88 -3.46
C MET A 230 -9.29 -8.42 -2.03
N ASN A 231 -9.45 -7.53 -1.05
CA ASN A 231 -9.70 -7.85 0.36
C ASN A 231 -8.55 -8.67 0.99
N ALA A 232 -7.33 -8.54 0.46
CA ALA A 232 -6.13 -8.95 1.16
C ALA A 232 -5.89 -7.99 2.34
N ASN A 233 -5.21 -8.46 3.38
CA ASN A 233 -4.99 -7.68 4.60
C ASN A 233 -3.52 -7.60 5.02
N ALA A 234 -2.62 -8.28 4.32
CA ALA A 234 -1.19 -8.23 4.61
C ALA A 234 -0.35 -8.24 3.34
N ILE A 235 0.85 -7.67 3.44
CA ILE A 235 1.91 -7.76 2.44
C ILE A 235 3.12 -8.38 3.13
N ARG A 236 3.86 -9.23 2.40
CA ARG A 236 5.19 -9.68 2.81
C ARG A 236 6.22 -9.16 1.83
N VAL A 237 7.29 -8.57 2.33
CA VAL A 237 8.49 -8.20 1.57
C VAL A 237 9.67 -9.02 2.06
N TYR A 238 10.65 -9.27 1.18
CA TYR A 238 11.79 -10.14 1.48
C TYR A 238 13.02 -9.39 1.97
N THR A 239 13.11 -8.11 1.64
CA THR A 239 14.26 -7.25 1.89
C THR A 239 13.80 -5.79 2.02
N LEU A 240 14.73 -4.88 2.25
CA LEU A 240 14.49 -3.44 2.26
C LEU A 240 14.06 -2.96 0.87
N HIS A 241 12.90 -2.32 0.79
CA HIS A 241 12.46 -1.60 -0.40
C HIS A 241 12.97 -0.13 -0.39
N PRO A 242 12.86 0.62 -1.50
CA PRO A 242 13.24 2.03 -1.54
C PRO A 242 12.28 2.91 -0.70
N PRO A 243 12.66 4.14 -0.31
CA PRO A 243 11.81 5.04 0.49
C PRO A 243 10.38 5.22 -0.05
N ALA A 244 10.22 5.22 -1.38
CA ALA A 244 8.94 5.33 -2.06
C ALA A 244 7.93 4.24 -1.66
N PHE A 245 8.38 3.03 -1.31
CA PHE A 245 7.51 1.95 -0.82
C PHE A 245 6.88 2.32 0.53
N TYR A 246 7.70 2.75 1.48
CA TYR A 246 7.26 3.07 2.85
C TYR A 246 6.37 4.31 2.87
N GLU A 247 6.71 5.32 2.07
CA GLU A 247 5.86 6.50 1.87
C GLU A 247 4.49 6.12 1.29
N ALA A 248 4.46 5.34 0.20
CA ALA A 248 3.20 4.89 -0.39
C ALA A 248 2.38 4.02 0.57
N PHE A 249 3.04 3.17 1.36
CA PHE A 249 2.38 2.28 2.32
C PHE A 249 1.77 3.08 3.47
N TYR A 250 2.50 4.08 3.97
CA TYR A 250 2.00 5.06 4.93
C TYR A 250 0.78 5.81 4.36
N GLU A 251 0.91 6.44 3.19
CA GLU A 251 -0.18 7.20 2.54
C GLU A 251 -1.44 6.37 2.30
N TYR A 252 -1.27 5.13 1.82
CA TYR A 252 -2.36 4.17 1.65
C TYR A 252 -3.08 3.95 2.99
N ASN A 253 -2.34 3.61 4.05
CA ASN A 253 -2.92 3.30 5.35
C ASN A 253 -3.51 4.51 6.09
N GLN A 254 -3.16 5.75 5.72
CA GLN A 254 -3.83 6.96 6.23
C GLN A 254 -5.23 7.16 5.64
N THR A 255 -5.51 6.59 4.47
CA THR A 255 -6.73 6.87 3.70
C THR A 255 -7.61 5.63 3.51
N ALA A 256 -7.05 4.42 3.65
CA ALA A 256 -7.77 3.17 3.45
C ALA A 256 -8.79 2.90 4.56
N LYS A 257 -9.99 2.45 4.17
CA LYS A 257 -11.02 1.99 5.12
C LYS A 257 -10.51 0.86 6.03
N LYS A 258 -9.78 -0.09 5.46
CA LYS A 258 -9.12 -1.17 6.18
C LYS A 258 -7.62 -1.07 5.92
N PRO A 259 -6.77 -1.05 6.96
CA PRO A 259 -5.34 -0.98 6.75
C PRO A 259 -4.81 -2.29 6.17
N LEU A 260 -3.72 -2.19 5.42
CA LEU A 260 -2.86 -3.31 5.09
C LEU A 260 -1.76 -3.41 6.14
N TYR A 261 -1.48 -4.63 6.56
CA TYR A 261 -0.38 -4.95 7.46
C TYR A 261 0.86 -5.41 6.69
N LEU A 262 2.03 -5.36 7.31
CA LEU A 262 3.31 -5.77 6.72
C LEU A 262 3.97 -6.88 7.54
N PHE A 263 4.49 -7.89 6.86
CA PHE A 263 5.54 -8.78 7.37
C PHE A 263 6.84 -8.40 6.67
N HIS A 264 7.84 -8.01 7.45
CA HIS A 264 9.09 -7.50 6.90
C HIS A 264 10.19 -8.56 6.98
N GLY A 265 10.79 -8.89 5.84
CA GLY A 265 11.94 -9.78 5.75
C GLY A 265 13.25 -9.04 5.98
N SER A 266 14.06 -9.53 6.91
CA SER A 266 15.46 -9.11 7.05
C SER A 266 16.33 -10.00 6.18
N TRP A 267 16.83 -9.43 5.09
CA TRP A 267 17.72 -10.13 4.16
C TRP A 267 19.10 -10.33 4.77
N VAL A 268 19.76 -11.42 4.38
CA VAL A 268 21.13 -11.77 4.77
C VAL A 268 21.88 -12.10 3.49
N ASN A 269 23.15 -11.70 3.40
CA ASN A 269 23.95 -11.87 2.20
C ASN A 269 24.28 -13.35 1.91
N GLU A 270 23.56 -13.92 0.94
CA GLU A 270 23.72 -15.30 0.51
C GLU A 270 25.12 -15.60 -0.04
N GLU A 271 25.71 -14.69 -0.81
CA GLU A 271 27.03 -14.90 -1.41
C GLU A 271 28.11 -15.05 -0.33
N ASN A 272 28.06 -14.20 0.70
CA ASN A 272 28.98 -14.29 1.84
C ASN A 272 28.75 -15.59 2.64
N LEU A 273 27.50 -15.96 2.89
CA LEU A 273 27.14 -17.21 3.56
C LEU A 273 27.66 -18.44 2.80
N VAL A 274 27.45 -18.50 1.48
CA VAL A 274 27.90 -19.60 0.62
C VAL A 274 29.42 -19.63 0.50
N LYS A 275 30.09 -18.47 0.42
CA LYS A 275 31.55 -18.40 0.32
C LYS A 275 32.24 -18.82 1.62
N SER A 276 31.77 -18.32 2.75
CA SER A 276 32.33 -18.64 4.07
C SER A 276 31.96 -20.04 4.55
N GLN A 277 30.82 -20.57 4.09
CA GLN A 277 30.21 -21.81 4.59
C GLN A 277 30.12 -21.80 6.14
N ASN A 278 29.84 -20.63 6.74
CA ASN A 278 29.73 -20.47 8.19
C ASN A 278 28.92 -19.20 8.56
N ALA A 279 27.71 -19.37 9.10
CA ALA A 279 26.89 -18.24 9.54
C ALA A 279 27.54 -17.40 10.67
N PHE A 280 28.39 -18.01 11.51
CA PHE A 280 29.11 -17.32 12.59
C PHE A 280 30.35 -16.55 12.12
N ALA A 281 30.72 -16.62 10.84
CA ALA A 281 31.81 -15.80 10.33
C ALA A 281 31.52 -14.32 10.64
N LYS A 282 32.54 -13.59 11.09
CA LYS A 282 32.41 -12.21 11.58
C LYS A 282 31.66 -11.31 10.59
N GLU A 283 32.00 -11.41 9.30
CA GLU A 283 31.35 -10.67 8.22
C GLU A 283 29.84 -10.93 8.13
N ASN A 284 29.41 -12.19 8.25
CA ASN A 284 27.98 -12.57 8.19
C ASN A 284 27.20 -12.08 9.41
N MET A 285 27.83 -12.16 10.59
CA MET A 285 27.24 -11.66 11.84
C MET A 285 27.06 -10.14 11.82
N GLU A 286 28.07 -9.41 11.36
CA GLU A 286 28.04 -7.94 11.27
C GLU A 286 27.04 -7.47 10.20
N ASP A 287 27.03 -8.12 9.04
CA ASP A 287 26.11 -7.80 7.95
C ASP A 287 24.65 -8.06 8.34
N ALA A 288 24.33 -9.26 8.87
CA ALA A 288 22.98 -9.59 9.31
C ALA A 288 22.46 -8.62 10.39
N ARG A 289 23.28 -8.28 11.39
CA ARG A 289 22.91 -7.29 12.42
C ARG A 289 22.69 -5.90 11.82
N THR A 290 23.52 -5.49 10.86
CA THR A 290 23.37 -4.20 10.18
C THR A 290 22.05 -4.13 9.40
N GLU A 291 21.71 -5.18 8.65
CA GLU A 291 20.45 -5.24 7.90
C GLU A 291 19.22 -5.30 8.81
N ILE A 292 19.29 -6.02 9.93
CA ILE A 292 18.24 -6.00 10.97
C ILE A 292 18.05 -4.59 11.54
N LYS A 293 19.16 -3.92 11.90
CA LYS A 293 19.14 -2.55 12.41
C LYS A 293 18.49 -1.61 11.40
N HIS A 294 18.91 -1.65 10.14
CA HIS A 294 18.32 -0.84 9.08
C HIS A 294 16.83 -1.11 8.91
N MET A 295 16.41 -2.38 8.89
CA MET A 295 14.99 -2.75 8.81
C MET A 295 14.18 -2.13 9.94
N VAL A 296 14.65 -2.24 11.20
CA VAL A 296 13.98 -1.65 12.37
C VAL A 296 13.92 -0.13 12.23
N ASP A 297 15.05 0.54 11.97
CA ASP A 297 15.10 2.00 11.83
C ASP A 297 14.17 2.52 10.71
N ILE A 298 14.08 1.78 9.59
CA ILE A 298 13.26 2.14 8.44
C ILE A 298 11.77 2.05 8.77
N ILE A 299 11.31 0.98 9.43
CA ILE A 299 9.87 0.85 9.75
C ILE A 299 9.40 1.90 10.75
N HIS A 300 10.29 2.41 11.59
CA HIS A 300 10.03 3.52 12.52
C HIS A 300 10.22 4.89 11.86
N GLY A 301 10.54 4.94 10.57
CA GLY A 301 10.71 6.21 9.84
C GLY A 301 11.90 7.03 10.32
N ASN A 302 12.96 6.37 10.81
CA ASN A 302 14.13 7.00 11.40
C ASN A 302 15.44 6.45 10.81
N ALA A 303 15.55 6.45 9.48
CA ALA A 303 16.74 5.96 8.79
C ALA A 303 17.20 6.86 7.65
N ASN A 304 18.51 7.01 7.50
CA ASN A 304 19.14 7.59 6.32
C ASN A 304 20.24 6.64 5.85
N ILE A 305 19.91 5.82 4.85
CA ILE A 305 20.78 4.73 4.40
C ILE A 305 21.61 5.19 3.21
N PRO A 306 22.96 5.12 3.27
CA PRO A 306 23.82 5.48 2.15
C PRO A 306 23.63 4.52 0.96
N ALA A 307 23.84 5.03 -0.26
CA ALA A 307 23.75 4.23 -1.47
C ALA A 307 24.82 3.12 -1.50
N ARG A 308 24.40 1.90 -1.79
CA ARG A 308 25.27 0.74 -2.04
C ARG A 308 24.70 -0.05 -3.24
N PRO A 309 25.55 -0.52 -4.17
CA PRO A 309 25.09 -1.33 -5.29
C PRO A 309 24.22 -2.51 -4.83
N GLY A 310 23.10 -2.74 -5.50
CA GLY A 310 22.16 -3.82 -5.18
C GLY A 310 21.29 -3.62 -3.94
N HIS A 311 21.42 -2.49 -3.23
CA HIS A 311 20.69 -2.23 -1.99
C HIS A 311 19.80 -0.98 -2.09
N ALA A 312 18.64 -1.01 -1.43
CA ALA A 312 17.81 0.17 -1.27
C ALA A 312 18.49 1.21 -0.36
N SER A 313 18.38 2.49 -0.72
CA SER A 313 19.02 3.60 0.00
C SER A 313 18.15 4.85 0.01
N GLY A 314 18.51 5.81 0.86
CA GLY A 314 17.87 7.13 0.96
C GLY A 314 17.31 7.41 2.35
N LEU A 315 16.51 8.47 2.42
CA LEU A 315 15.89 8.95 3.66
C LEU A 315 14.51 8.30 3.86
N TYR A 316 14.34 7.61 4.98
CA TYR A 316 13.10 6.98 5.42
C TYR A 316 12.56 7.77 6.62
N LYS A 317 11.45 8.46 6.40
CA LYS A 317 10.88 9.45 7.35
C LYS A 317 9.43 9.16 7.78
N TYR A 318 8.88 8.03 7.34
CA TYR A 318 7.49 7.66 7.59
C TYR A 318 7.42 6.45 8.51
N ASP A 319 6.92 6.67 9.73
CA ASP A 319 6.69 5.60 10.70
C ASP A 319 5.49 4.74 10.27
N ILE A 320 5.79 3.48 9.96
CA ILE A 320 4.82 2.44 9.61
C ILE A 320 4.77 1.32 10.65
N SER A 321 5.50 1.43 11.76
CA SER A 321 5.65 0.39 12.79
C SER A 321 4.31 -0.20 13.21
N LYS A 322 3.31 0.64 13.47
CA LYS A 322 1.95 0.18 13.82
C LYS A 322 1.27 -0.72 12.79
N TYR A 323 1.70 -0.71 11.54
CA TYR A 323 1.18 -1.59 10.50
C TYR A 323 2.05 -2.84 10.29
N VAL A 324 3.24 -2.93 10.88
CA VAL A 324 4.10 -4.12 10.80
C VAL A 324 3.62 -5.16 11.80
N LEU A 325 3.25 -6.37 11.39
CA LEU A 325 2.83 -7.44 12.31
C LEU A 325 4.01 -8.26 12.81
N GLY A 326 5.07 -8.36 12.00
CA GLY A 326 6.23 -9.14 12.40
C GLY A 326 7.41 -9.05 11.46
N PHE A 327 8.56 -9.48 11.99
CA PHE A 327 9.80 -9.64 11.27
C PHE A 327 10.02 -11.11 10.89
N ILE A 328 10.58 -11.33 9.71
CA ILE A 328 10.99 -12.64 9.22
C ILE A 328 12.48 -12.58 8.96
N VAL A 329 13.28 -13.17 9.84
CA VAL A 329 14.74 -13.16 9.73
C VAL A 329 15.20 -14.14 8.65
N GLY A 330 16.06 -13.66 7.76
CA GLY A 330 16.83 -14.49 6.84
C GLY A 330 16.18 -14.79 5.51
N ILE A 331 16.88 -15.63 4.75
CA ILE A 331 16.61 -15.99 3.36
C ILE A 331 16.27 -17.48 3.21
N GLU A 332 16.08 -17.93 1.98
CA GLU A 332 16.03 -19.36 1.66
C GLU A 332 17.45 -19.93 1.83
N TRP A 333 17.67 -20.75 2.87
CA TRP A 333 19.01 -21.17 3.28
C TRP A 333 19.59 -22.26 2.37
N ASP A 334 20.84 -22.07 1.92
CA ASP A 334 21.61 -23.11 1.23
C ASP A 334 21.91 -24.30 2.17
N PRO A 335 21.46 -25.54 1.85
CA PRO A 335 21.63 -26.69 2.75
C PRO A 335 23.09 -27.02 3.09
N GLN A 336 24.03 -26.76 2.18
CA GLN A 336 25.44 -27.04 2.43
C GLN A 336 26.00 -26.05 3.45
N MET A 337 25.70 -24.76 3.31
CA MET A 337 26.09 -23.72 4.25
C MET A 337 25.58 -24.00 5.66
N VAL A 338 24.32 -24.42 5.80
CA VAL A 338 23.75 -24.77 7.12
C VAL A 338 24.49 -25.98 7.73
N THR A 339 24.74 -27.02 6.92
CA THR A 339 25.48 -28.22 7.37
C THR A 339 26.91 -27.88 7.80
N GLN A 340 27.63 -27.10 6.99
CA GLN A 340 28.99 -26.68 7.29
C GLN A 340 29.07 -25.75 8.50
N THR A 341 28.08 -24.88 8.69
CA THR A 341 27.96 -24.06 9.91
C THR A 341 27.84 -24.95 11.14
N ASN A 342 27.01 -25.99 11.09
CA ASN A 342 26.86 -26.92 12.22
C ASN A 342 28.14 -27.72 12.50
N LEU A 343 28.88 -28.14 11.46
CA LEU A 343 30.13 -28.87 11.62
C LEU A 343 31.27 -28.00 12.17
N LYS A 344 31.37 -26.74 11.73
CA LYS A 344 32.46 -25.83 12.09
C LYS A 344 32.33 -25.22 13.48
N ASN A 345 31.12 -25.21 14.07
CA ASN A 345 30.83 -24.57 15.35
C ASN A 345 30.21 -25.58 16.31
N GLY A 346 30.73 -26.82 16.32
CA GLY A 346 30.16 -27.94 17.08
C GLY A 346 30.11 -27.70 18.58
N GLU A 347 30.94 -26.80 19.11
CA GLU A 347 30.99 -26.34 20.49
C GLU A 347 29.84 -25.38 20.87
N VAL A 348 29.13 -24.83 19.89
CA VAL A 348 27.99 -23.93 20.10
C VAL A 348 26.73 -24.75 20.33
N HIS A 349 26.41 -25.01 21.59
CA HIS A 349 25.30 -25.91 21.95
C HIS A 349 23.99 -25.22 22.28
N GLN A 350 24.02 -24.06 22.94
CA GLN A 350 22.81 -23.34 23.38
C GLN A 350 23.03 -21.84 23.38
N PHE A 351 21.92 -21.10 23.31
CA PHE A 351 21.87 -19.65 23.44
C PHE A 351 20.80 -19.23 24.43
N SER A 352 21.04 -18.13 25.11
CA SER A 352 20.20 -17.63 26.20
C SER A 352 20.27 -16.11 26.24
N GLY A 353 19.66 -15.44 25.26
CA GLY A 353 19.58 -13.98 25.14
C GLY A 353 18.54 -13.34 26.05
N ASN A 354 18.17 -12.09 25.79
CA ASN A 354 17.22 -11.34 26.62
C ASN A 354 15.76 -11.78 26.37
N TYR A 355 15.44 -12.09 25.12
CA TYR A 355 14.10 -12.39 24.62
C TYR A 355 14.00 -13.80 24.06
N PHE A 356 15.09 -14.38 23.55
CA PHE A 356 15.11 -15.74 23.00
C PHE A 356 16.16 -16.61 23.68
N LYS A 357 15.88 -17.91 23.71
CA LYS A 357 16.80 -18.97 24.14
C LYS A 357 16.67 -20.15 23.20
N THR A 358 17.61 -21.08 23.27
CA THR A 358 17.52 -22.36 22.62
C THR A 358 17.49 -23.53 23.61
N GLU A 359 16.95 -24.66 23.17
CA GLU A 359 16.91 -25.95 23.86
C GLU A 359 17.24 -27.06 22.85
N SER A 360 18.30 -27.83 23.08
CA SER A 360 18.78 -28.88 22.15
C SER A 360 19.03 -28.40 20.71
N ALA A 361 19.43 -27.13 20.53
CA ALA A 361 19.61 -26.54 19.20
C ALA A 361 20.89 -26.99 18.49
N SER A 362 20.83 -26.98 17.16
CA SER A 362 22.02 -26.95 16.31
C SER A 362 22.75 -25.58 16.39
N PRO A 363 24.05 -25.50 16.03
CA PRO A 363 24.74 -24.22 15.96
C PRO A 363 24.03 -23.18 15.08
N PHE A 364 23.50 -23.59 13.93
CA PHE A 364 22.76 -22.70 13.04
C PHE A 364 21.44 -22.19 13.66
N GLU A 365 20.70 -23.03 14.39
CA GLU A 365 19.53 -22.56 15.16
C GLU A 365 19.91 -21.58 16.25
N THR A 366 21.06 -21.80 16.90
CA THR A 366 21.62 -20.86 17.87
C THR A 366 21.94 -19.52 17.20
N TRP A 367 22.50 -19.52 15.98
CA TRP A 367 22.72 -18.30 15.21
C TRP A 367 21.41 -17.56 14.89
N LEU A 368 20.37 -18.28 14.44
CA LEU A 368 19.04 -17.69 14.18
C LEU A 368 18.45 -17.05 15.45
N ALA A 369 18.53 -17.74 16.59
CA ALA A 369 18.04 -17.22 17.86
C ALA A 369 18.79 -15.95 18.27
N GLN A 370 20.09 -15.87 18.03
CA GLN A 370 20.88 -14.64 18.26
C GLN A 370 20.42 -13.47 17.40
N MET A 371 20.08 -13.71 16.12
CA MET A 371 19.60 -12.65 15.22
C MET A 371 18.21 -12.15 15.62
N MET A 372 17.30 -13.06 16.00
CA MET A 372 15.98 -12.69 16.50
C MET A 372 16.07 -11.93 17.83
N ASP A 373 16.95 -12.35 18.74
CA ASP A 373 17.19 -11.65 20.00
C ASP A 373 17.74 -10.25 19.79
N TYR A 374 18.70 -10.10 18.87
CA TYR A 374 19.25 -8.82 18.49
C TYR A 374 18.17 -7.88 17.92
N ALA A 375 17.31 -8.36 17.02
CA ALA A 375 16.21 -7.58 16.47
C ALA A 375 15.25 -7.08 17.57
N ALA A 376 14.85 -7.97 18.48
CA ALA A 376 13.93 -7.64 19.57
C ALA A 376 14.57 -6.65 20.54
N GLN A 377 15.83 -6.88 20.89
CA GLN A 377 16.59 -6.02 21.78
C GLN A 377 16.75 -4.62 21.20
N TYR A 378 17.20 -4.52 19.95
CA TYR A 378 17.43 -3.24 19.30
C TYR A 378 16.13 -2.42 19.22
N GLU A 379 15.03 -3.02 18.77
CA GLU A 379 13.74 -2.34 18.69
C GLU A 379 13.22 -1.91 20.06
N THR A 380 13.36 -2.78 21.07
CA THR A 380 12.93 -2.48 22.44
C THR A 380 13.73 -1.32 23.04
N GLU A 381 15.05 -1.31 22.87
CA GLU A 381 15.93 -0.30 23.45
C GLU A 381 15.71 1.06 22.79
N GLN A 382 15.71 1.10 21.46
CA GLN A 382 15.66 2.33 20.67
C GLN A 382 14.26 2.93 20.56
N TYR A 383 13.24 2.08 20.37
CA TYR A 383 11.89 2.52 20.01
C TYR A 383 10.84 2.18 21.05
N LYS A 384 11.17 1.38 22.07
CA LYS A 384 10.19 0.89 23.06
C LYS A 384 9.04 0.12 22.39
N TRP A 385 9.39 -0.63 21.34
CA TRP A 385 8.45 -1.43 20.54
C TRP A 385 8.89 -2.89 20.48
N GLN A 386 7.93 -3.77 20.24
CA GLN A 386 8.19 -5.16 19.87
C GLN A 386 7.19 -5.64 18.81
N HIS A 387 7.71 -6.38 17.83
CA HIS A 387 6.91 -7.10 16.86
C HIS A 387 7.04 -8.61 17.01
N SER A 388 6.05 -9.34 16.47
CA SER A 388 6.13 -10.79 16.37
C SER A 388 7.33 -11.18 15.49
N MET A 389 7.97 -12.32 15.76
CA MET A 389 9.14 -12.75 14.99
C MET A 389 8.98 -14.15 14.43
N SER A 390 9.57 -14.34 13.26
CA SER A 390 9.72 -15.60 12.56
C SER A 390 11.07 -15.59 11.84
N PHE A 391 11.41 -16.70 11.21
CA PHE A 391 12.53 -16.78 10.27
C PHE A 391 12.10 -17.51 8.99
N THR A 392 12.85 -17.34 7.92
CA THR A 392 12.58 -17.98 6.62
C THR A 392 13.02 -19.44 6.67
N ASN A 393 12.26 -20.32 6.01
CA ASN A 393 12.64 -21.71 5.77
C ASN A 393 12.32 -22.14 4.33
N TRP A 394 12.99 -23.18 3.83
CA TRP A 394 12.79 -23.72 2.48
C TRP A 394 12.55 -25.24 2.51
N VAL A 395 12.00 -25.81 1.44
CA VAL A 395 11.67 -27.26 1.38
C VAL A 395 12.91 -28.14 1.60
N THR A 396 14.08 -27.68 1.17
CA THR A 396 15.35 -28.42 1.33
C THR A 396 15.94 -28.35 2.74
N THR A 397 15.47 -27.39 3.55
CA THR A 397 15.84 -27.18 4.95
C THR A 397 14.62 -27.36 5.87
N ASP A 398 13.59 -28.03 5.34
CA ASP A 398 12.33 -28.24 6.05
C ASP A 398 12.51 -29.13 7.28
N LEU A 399 11.79 -28.77 8.33
CA LEU A 399 11.72 -29.46 9.61
C LEU A 399 10.86 -30.73 9.49
N LEU A 400 9.99 -30.82 8.48
CA LEU A 400 9.07 -31.94 8.29
C LEU A 400 9.67 -33.01 7.39
N LYS A 401 9.43 -34.29 7.73
CA LYS A 401 9.77 -35.42 6.85
C LYS A 401 8.75 -35.52 5.72
N HIS A 402 9.21 -35.37 4.48
CA HIS A 402 8.36 -35.44 3.29
C HIS A 402 8.48 -36.80 2.57
N PRO A 403 7.37 -37.52 2.34
CA PRO A 403 7.39 -38.85 1.70
C PRO A 403 7.84 -38.86 0.23
N ALA A 404 7.64 -37.76 -0.50
CA ALA A 404 7.75 -37.69 -1.97
C ALA A 404 8.86 -36.73 -2.46
N ASN A 405 10.07 -36.85 -1.91
CA ASN A 405 11.18 -35.96 -2.27
C ASN A 405 11.99 -36.50 -3.47
N PRO A 406 12.07 -35.79 -4.62
CA PRO A 406 12.66 -36.30 -5.86
C PRO A 406 14.21 -36.28 -5.92
N PHE A 407 14.92 -35.74 -4.92
CA PHE A 407 16.37 -35.65 -4.95
C PHE A 407 17.05 -36.97 -4.52
N LYS A 408 17.57 -37.73 -5.50
CA LYS A 408 18.24 -39.04 -5.34
C LYS A 408 19.61 -39.00 -4.64
N ARG A 409 20.21 -37.83 -4.40
CA ARG A 409 21.40 -37.74 -3.54
C ARG A 409 20.92 -37.71 -2.09
N LYS A 410 21.37 -38.66 -1.27
CA LYS A 410 21.40 -38.56 0.20
C LYS A 410 22.27 -37.35 0.61
N ILE A 411 21.84 -36.13 0.28
CA ILE A 411 22.25 -34.95 1.02
C ILE A 411 21.49 -35.08 2.32
N LEU A 412 22.23 -35.27 3.40
CA LEU A 412 21.76 -35.31 4.76
C LEU A 412 20.84 -34.10 4.97
N PHE A 413 19.52 -34.30 4.91
CA PHE A 413 18.55 -33.24 5.14
C PHE A 413 18.74 -32.78 6.58
N LEU A 414 19.31 -31.59 6.72
CA LEU A 414 19.56 -30.98 8.00
C LEU A 414 18.22 -30.49 8.53
N LEU A 415 17.67 -31.23 9.49
CA LEU A 415 16.55 -30.76 10.28
C LEU A 415 17.03 -29.54 11.07
N ILE A 416 16.65 -28.35 10.60
CA ILE A 416 16.47 -27.24 11.52
C ILE A 416 15.29 -27.68 12.40
N GLN A 417 15.41 -27.70 13.72
CA GLN A 417 14.30 -27.95 14.62
C GLN A 417 13.84 -26.60 15.20
N ILE A 418 12.73 -26.05 14.70
CA ILE A 418 12.08 -24.86 15.31
C ILE A 418 11.80 -25.08 16.80
N ILE A 419 11.57 -26.33 17.22
CA ILE A 419 11.28 -26.72 18.61
C ILE A 419 12.38 -26.23 19.57
N SER A 420 13.59 -26.04 19.07
CA SER A 420 14.73 -25.62 19.87
C SER A 420 14.68 -24.15 20.25
N ILE A 421 14.20 -23.24 19.40
CA ILE A 421 14.16 -21.80 19.74
C ILE A 421 12.93 -21.54 20.59
N ARG A 422 13.09 -20.87 21.73
CA ARG A 422 12.00 -20.40 22.60
C ARG A 422 12.15 -18.93 22.90
N GLN A 423 11.04 -18.20 22.89
CA GLN A 423 11.01 -16.88 23.52
C GLN A 423 11.15 -17.12 25.03
N LYS A 424 12.19 -16.59 25.65
CA LYS A 424 12.16 -16.40 27.10
C LYS A 424 10.97 -15.53 27.36
N LEU A 425 10.08 -15.98 28.26
CA LEU A 425 8.87 -15.27 28.68
C LEU A 425 9.14 -13.77 28.67
N SER A 426 8.82 -13.13 27.54
CA SER A 426 8.75 -11.70 27.54
C SER A 426 7.49 -11.42 28.32
N ARG A 427 7.32 -10.17 28.73
CA ARG A 427 6.06 -9.73 29.30
C ARG A 427 4.88 -9.93 28.33
N GLN A 428 5.08 -10.52 27.13
CA GLN A 428 4.07 -11.05 26.22
C GLN A 428 4.23 -12.58 25.99
N GLY A 429 3.09 -13.26 25.90
CA GLY A 429 3.02 -14.73 25.84
C GLY A 429 3.51 -15.34 24.53
N TYR A 430 4.24 -16.44 24.71
CA TYR A 430 4.54 -17.58 23.83
C TYR A 430 5.00 -17.32 22.38
N LEU A 431 6.23 -17.76 22.12
CA LEU A 431 6.74 -18.17 20.81
C LEU A 431 5.81 -19.20 20.16
N LEU A 432 5.74 -19.22 18.83
CA LEU A 432 5.06 -20.27 18.07
C LEU A 432 5.80 -21.61 18.18
N PRO A 433 5.20 -22.68 18.72
CA PRO A 433 5.33 -23.97 18.09
C PRO A 433 4.35 -23.96 16.90
N THR A 434 4.89 -23.80 15.69
CA THR A 434 4.18 -23.90 14.40
C THR A 434 3.10 -22.82 14.15
N MET A 435 3.25 -21.99 13.09
CA MET A 435 2.15 -21.19 12.50
C MET A 435 2.01 -21.35 10.99
N PHE A 436 0.76 -21.60 10.57
CA PHE A 436 0.35 -21.92 9.21
C PHE A 436 0.10 -20.62 8.51
N ILE A 437 0.84 -20.41 7.44
CA ILE A 437 0.43 -19.49 6.40
C ILE A 437 0.27 -20.34 5.14
N ARG A 438 -0.97 -20.79 4.89
CA ARG A 438 -1.32 -21.42 3.60
C ARG A 438 -1.25 -20.33 2.52
N ILE A 439 -0.15 -20.29 1.78
CA ILE A 439 -0.01 -19.52 0.53
C ILE A 439 0.54 -20.47 -0.54
N ILE A 440 -0.14 -20.56 -1.67
CA ILE A 440 0.30 -21.26 -2.89
C ILE A 440 0.81 -20.18 -3.86
N PRO A 441 2.02 -20.24 -4.46
CA PRO A 441 3.16 -21.11 -4.22
C PRO A 441 4.45 -20.29 -3.91
N ILE A 442 4.77 -20.14 -2.62
CA ILE A 442 6.11 -20.26 -2.02
C ILE A 442 5.77 -20.89 -0.67
N SER A 443 6.20 -22.13 -0.45
CA SER A 443 5.79 -22.96 0.67
C SER A 443 6.25 -22.37 2.01
N LEU A 444 5.37 -21.62 2.67
CA LEU A 444 5.42 -21.44 4.13
C LEU A 444 4.79 -22.68 4.76
N ILE A 445 5.60 -23.42 5.51
CA ILE A 445 5.20 -24.71 6.06
C ILE A 445 4.26 -24.51 7.23
N MET A 446 3.09 -25.12 7.12
CA MET A 446 2.51 -25.86 8.25
C MET A 446 1.44 -26.87 7.74
N MET A 447 1.39 -28.10 8.32
CA MET A 447 0.20 -29.00 8.43
C MET A 447 0.08 -29.82 9.73
N LYS A 448 -1.16 -30.02 10.22
CA LYS A 448 -1.61 -30.55 11.53
C LYS A 448 -1.91 -32.03 11.38
N ILE A 449 -1.40 -32.91 12.26
CA ILE A 449 -1.89 -34.29 12.44
C ILE A 449 -1.83 -34.66 13.92
N ILE A 450 -3.03 -34.85 14.51
CA ILE A 450 -3.42 -35.43 15.82
C ILE A 450 -2.76 -34.84 17.06
#